data_AF-A0A1I1JWB3-F1
#
_entry.id   AF-A0A1I1JWB3-F1
#
_cell.length_a   1.000
_cell.length_b   1.000
_cell.length_c   1.000
_cell.angle_alpha   90.00
_cell.angle_beta   90.00
_cell.angle_gamma   90.00
#
_symmetry.space_group_name_H-M   'P 1'
#
loop_
_entity.id
_entity.type
_entity.pdbx_description
1 polymer ?
#
loop_
_entity_poly.entity_id
_entity_poly.type
_entity_poly.pdbx_seq_one_letter_code
_entity_poly.pdbx_strand_id
1 'polypeptide(L)'
;MIRTSISLAFAGLLLAAPASATIVGGGVTSGPTGATFYKLDINSAGNFEDTGGTDYGTNDVGNNTFQLPHLFGFDEGQNISLTADVAVNIGSSPLAGGFVASHYVFFDPGPTQDLVGYVDFDSDIFGIATLTAQLFASDWLARSDVDYLNPSLRGLESGQDSVWIDPTNSKRLMVDLRASTPGDYVRVFTEYSPAAAVPLPAGLPLMAGVFAALGWLRRRKS
;
A
#
# COMPACT_ATOMS: atom_id res chain seq x y z
N MET A 1 -25.97 -5.14 -58.30
CA MET A 1 -25.46 -4.12 -57.37
C MET A 1 -25.64 -4.63 -55.95
N ILE A 2 -24.60 -5.23 -55.37
CA ILE A 2 -24.62 -5.79 -54.01
C ILE A 2 -23.76 -4.87 -53.15
N ARG A 3 -24.37 -4.25 -52.13
CA ARG A 3 -23.68 -3.41 -51.15
C ARG A 3 -23.33 -4.28 -49.95
N THR A 4 -22.05 -4.55 -49.76
CA THR A 4 -21.53 -5.28 -48.60
C THR A 4 -21.07 -4.26 -47.57
N SER A 5 -21.81 -4.15 -46.45
CA SER A 5 -21.42 -3.32 -45.31
C SER A 5 -20.44 -4.08 -44.44
N ILE A 6 -19.22 -3.58 -44.28
CA ILE A 6 -18.21 -4.10 -43.34
C ILE A 6 -18.40 -3.36 -42.01
N SER A 7 -18.86 -4.07 -40.99
CA SER A 7 -18.88 -3.57 -39.61
C SER A 7 -17.51 -3.74 -38.97
N LEU A 8 -16.85 -2.62 -38.65
CA LEU A 8 -15.65 -2.58 -37.83
C LEU A 8 -16.01 -2.92 -36.38
N ALA A 9 -15.51 -4.04 -35.86
CA ALA A 9 -15.56 -4.34 -34.43
C ALA A 9 -14.35 -3.70 -33.75
N PHE A 10 -14.59 -2.67 -32.94
CA PHE A 10 -13.58 -2.05 -32.10
C PHE A 10 -13.35 -2.95 -30.87
N ALA A 11 -12.19 -3.60 -30.79
CA ALA A 11 -11.75 -4.31 -29.58
C ALA A 11 -10.97 -3.33 -28.71
N GLY A 12 -11.61 -2.83 -27.64
CA GLY A 12 -10.94 -1.98 -26.65
C GLY A 12 -9.96 -2.81 -25.82
N LEU A 13 -8.66 -2.46 -25.88
CA LEU A 13 -7.66 -2.93 -24.92
C LEU A 13 -7.99 -2.30 -23.56
N LEU A 14 -8.48 -3.11 -22.62
CA LEU A 14 -8.49 -2.75 -21.20
C LEU A 14 -7.12 -3.12 -20.65
N LEU A 15 -6.27 -2.11 -20.40
CA LEU A 15 -5.05 -2.28 -19.63
C LEU A 15 -5.48 -2.52 -18.17
N ALA A 16 -5.16 -3.71 -17.64
CA ALA A 16 -5.34 -4.00 -16.23
C ALA A 16 -4.30 -3.18 -15.45
N ALA A 17 -4.76 -2.21 -14.66
CA ALA A 17 -3.89 -1.60 -13.65
C ALA A 17 -3.55 -2.66 -12.60
N PRO A 18 -2.30 -2.68 -12.08
CA PRO A 18 -1.99 -3.48 -10.92
C PRO A 18 -2.90 -3.00 -9.79
N ALA A 19 -3.71 -3.92 -9.31
CA ALA A 19 -4.54 -3.67 -8.18
C ALA A 19 -3.61 -3.89 -6.96
N SER A 20 -3.45 -2.84 -6.16
CA SER A 20 -2.62 -2.77 -4.95
C SER A 20 -3.51 -2.69 -3.72
N ALA A 21 -3.12 -3.29 -2.58
CA ALA A 21 -3.69 -2.95 -1.29
C ALA A 21 -3.31 -1.53 -1.01
N THR A 22 -4.20 -0.82 -0.35
CA THR A 22 -4.08 0.61 -0.37
C THR A 22 -4.27 1.17 1.01
N ILE A 23 -3.29 1.97 1.40
CA ILE A 23 -3.59 3.17 2.14
C ILE A 23 -4.69 3.93 1.38
N VAL A 24 -5.85 4.10 2.01
CA VAL A 24 -7.03 4.81 1.44
C VAL A 24 -7.18 6.21 2.00
N GLY A 25 -6.45 6.53 3.07
CA GLY A 25 -6.48 7.85 3.67
C GLY A 25 -5.61 7.94 4.92
N GLY A 26 -5.65 9.10 5.54
CA GLY A 26 -4.98 9.38 6.79
C GLY A 26 -5.14 10.84 7.17
N GLY A 27 -4.67 11.20 8.34
CA GLY A 27 -4.72 12.57 8.82
C GLY A 27 -3.84 12.81 10.03
N VAL A 28 -3.50 14.09 10.25
CA VAL A 28 -2.81 14.55 11.46
C VAL A 28 -3.83 15.29 12.31
N THR A 29 -3.99 14.86 13.56
CA THR A 29 -4.98 15.40 14.51
C THR A 29 -4.33 16.38 15.49
N SER A 30 -3.05 16.22 15.78
CA SER A 30 -2.22 17.14 16.58
C SER A 30 -0.78 17.09 16.08
N GLY A 31 -0.05 18.19 16.17
CA GLY A 31 1.36 18.24 15.76
C GLY A 31 1.77 19.58 15.16
N PRO A 32 2.78 19.59 14.28
CA PRO A 32 3.31 20.82 13.68
C PRO A 32 2.23 21.57 12.90
N THR A 33 2.34 22.90 12.85
CA THR A 33 1.36 23.72 12.12
C THR A 33 1.39 23.37 10.63
N GLY A 34 0.24 22.94 10.09
CA GLY A 34 0.11 22.53 8.69
C GLY A 34 0.54 21.08 8.41
N ALA A 35 0.89 20.31 9.44
CA ALA A 35 1.15 18.88 9.30
C ALA A 35 -0.07 18.18 8.69
N THR A 36 0.18 17.29 7.74
CA THR A 36 -0.82 16.59 6.93
C THR A 36 -0.30 15.19 6.65
N PHE A 37 -1.20 14.27 6.31
CA PHE A 37 -0.83 12.95 5.83
C PHE A 37 -0.67 12.97 4.30
N TYR A 38 0.46 12.47 3.80
CA TYR A 38 0.70 12.27 2.38
C TYR A 38 0.89 10.79 2.07
N LYS A 39 0.05 10.28 1.17
CA LYS A 39 0.29 8.99 0.52
C LYS A 39 1.27 9.21 -0.63
N LEU A 40 2.35 8.47 -0.64
CA LEU A 40 3.40 8.53 -1.64
C LEU A 40 3.32 7.36 -2.63
N ASP A 41 3.78 7.60 -3.84
CA ASP A 41 4.11 6.61 -4.87
C ASP A 41 5.44 6.99 -5.56
N ILE A 42 5.93 6.12 -6.44
CA ILE A 42 7.13 6.38 -7.24
C ILE A 42 6.74 6.91 -8.61
N ASN A 43 7.19 8.11 -8.93
CA ASN A 43 6.93 8.74 -10.22
C ASN A 43 7.83 8.17 -11.34
N SER A 44 7.61 8.62 -12.58
CA SER A 44 8.39 8.16 -13.74
C SER A 44 9.89 8.49 -13.70
N ALA A 45 10.31 9.39 -12.81
CA ALA A 45 11.71 9.74 -12.59
C ALA A 45 12.36 8.87 -11.49
N GLY A 46 11.59 8.00 -10.81
CA GLY A 46 12.07 7.20 -9.70
C GLY A 46 12.06 7.94 -8.35
N ASN A 47 11.34 9.05 -8.25
CA ASN A 47 11.23 9.87 -7.05
C ASN A 47 9.93 9.60 -6.29
N PHE A 48 9.92 9.86 -4.98
CA PHE A 48 8.67 9.90 -4.24
C PHE A 48 7.81 11.08 -4.68
N GLU A 49 6.54 10.82 -4.95
CA GLU A 49 5.54 11.80 -5.34
C GLU A 49 4.24 11.55 -4.57
N ASP A 50 3.56 12.60 -4.11
CA ASP A 50 2.22 12.45 -3.53
C ASP A 50 1.11 12.40 -4.60
N THR A 51 -0.11 12.08 -4.19
CA THR A 51 -1.30 12.11 -5.07
C THR A 51 -1.55 13.48 -5.71
N GLY A 52 -0.97 14.56 -5.17
CA GLY A 52 -1.05 15.91 -5.70
C GLY A 52 -0.02 16.22 -6.81
N GLY A 53 0.93 15.32 -7.06
CA GLY A 53 2.04 15.54 -7.99
C GLY A 53 3.22 16.32 -7.41
N THR A 54 3.32 16.40 -6.07
CA THR A 54 4.45 17.02 -5.39
C THR A 54 5.59 16.02 -5.31
N ASP A 55 6.72 16.33 -5.91
CA ASP A 55 7.95 15.53 -5.85
C ASP A 55 8.70 15.82 -4.53
N TYR A 56 9.04 14.76 -3.79
CA TYR A 56 9.74 14.79 -2.50
C TYR A 56 11.22 14.39 -2.59
N GLY A 57 11.74 14.17 -3.80
CA GLY A 57 13.12 13.75 -4.04
C GLY A 57 13.25 12.24 -4.20
N THR A 58 14.41 11.70 -3.86
CA THR A 58 14.75 10.30 -4.11
C THR A 58 13.77 9.32 -3.44
N ASN A 59 13.76 8.09 -3.92
CA ASN A 59 13.03 6.94 -3.37
C ASN A 59 13.69 6.34 -2.11
N ASP A 60 14.51 7.12 -1.38
CA ASP A 60 15.21 6.64 -0.20
C ASP A 60 14.38 6.82 1.07
N VAL A 61 14.29 5.79 1.91
CA VAL A 61 13.67 5.84 3.24
C VAL A 61 14.61 5.31 4.32
N GLY A 62 14.51 5.87 5.53
CA GLY A 62 15.50 5.68 6.57
C GLY A 62 16.69 6.60 6.34
N ASN A 63 17.32 7.11 7.41
CA ASN A 63 18.56 7.89 7.32
C ASN A 63 18.43 9.29 6.67
N ASN A 64 17.54 10.14 7.21
CA ASN A 64 17.54 11.60 6.97
C ASN A 64 17.17 12.02 5.54
N THR A 65 16.11 11.44 4.99
CA THR A 65 15.76 11.63 3.57
C THR A 65 14.62 12.62 3.35
N PHE A 66 13.73 12.82 4.32
CA PHE A 66 12.59 13.73 4.17
C PHE A 66 12.81 15.07 4.89
N GLN A 67 13.11 15.05 6.20
CA GLN A 67 13.23 16.27 7.01
C GLN A 67 12.02 17.22 6.89
N LEU A 68 10.82 16.66 6.77
CA LEU A 68 9.56 17.37 6.57
C LEU A 68 8.56 17.02 7.68
N PRO A 69 7.87 18.01 8.29
CA PRO A 69 7.00 17.79 9.44
C PRO A 69 5.60 17.27 9.05
N HIS A 70 5.56 16.21 8.23
CA HIS A 70 4.33 15.58 7.76
C HIS A 70 4.39 14.07 8.00
N LEU A 71 3.22 13.45 8.14
CA LEU A 71 3.11 12.00 8.20
C LEU A 71 3.09 11.47 6.77
N PHE A 72 3.94 10.49 6.47
CA PHE A 72 4.00 9.89 5.15
C PHE A 72 3.66 8.41 5.21
N GLY A 73 3.15 7.88 4.10
CA GLY A 73 3.08 6.45 3.93
C GLY A 73 2.95 6.03 2.47
N PHE A 74 3.36 4.81 2.16
CA PHE A 74 3.22 4.23 0.84
C PHE A 74 2.94 2.72 0.90
N ASP A 75 2.39 2.23 -0.20
CA ASP A 75 2.11 0.83 -0.41
C ASP A 75 3.39 0.12 -0.91
N GLU A 76 3.85 -0.91 -0.21
CA GLU A 76 5.08 -1.62 -0.57
C GLU A 76 4.79 -2.77 -1.54
N GLY A 77 3.92 -3.70 -1.16
CA GLY A 77 3.64 -4.85 -1.99
C GLY A 77 2.43 -5.61 -1.48
N GLN A 78 1.63 -6.10 -2.42
CA GLN A 78 0.21 -6.35 -2.15
C GLN A 78 -0.23 -7.73 -2.56
N ASN A 79 -1.11 -8.32 -1.73
CA ASN A 79 -1.55 -9.71 -1.86
C ASN A 79 -0.38 -10.67 -2.07
N ILE A 80 0.72 -10.44 -1.33
CA ILE A 80 1.94 -11.24 -1.39
C ILE A 80 1.66 -12.58 -0.71
N SER A 81 1.95 -13.68 -1.40
CA SER A 81 1.89 -15.01 -0.78
C SER A 81 3.07 -15.19 0.17
N LEU A 82 2.77 -15.48 1.43
CA LEU A 82 3.78 -15.66 2.46
C LEU A 82 4.40 -17.04 2.38
N THR A 83 5.73 -17.10 2.19
CA THR A 83 6.50 -18.35 2.28
C THR A 83 7.03 -18.63 3.69
N ALA A 84 6.95 -17.64 4.58
CA ALA A 84 7.36 -17.71 5.97
C ALA A 84 6.47 -16.79 6.82
N ASP A 85 6.42 -17.06 8.12
CA ASP A 85 5.73 -16.20 9.08
C ASP A 85 6.42 -14.82 9.15
N VAL A 86 5.63 -13.78 9.40
CA VAL A 86 6.12 -12.40 9.57
C VAL A 86 5.97 -12.00 11.02
N ALA A 87 7.09 -11.86 11.72
CA ALA A 87 7.07 -11.43 13.12
C ALA A 87 6.71 -9.94 13.23
N VAL A 88 5.71 -9.63 14.07
CA VAL A 88 5.24 -8.27 14.36
C VAL A 88 5.36 -7.96 15.85
N ASN A 89 5.33 -6.68 16.20
CA ASN A 89 5.38 -6.20 17.57
C ASN A 89 3.99 -6.03 18.18
N ILE A 90 3.02 -5.63 17.36
CA ILE A 90 1.63 -5.37 17.75
C ILE A 90 0.71 -6.15 16.84
N GLY A 91 -0.40 -6.66 17.38
CA GLY A 91 -1.38 -7.44 16.64
C GLY A 91 -0.99 -8.91 16.51
N SER A 92 -1.43 -9.54 15.42
CA SER A 92 -1.19 -10.95 15.10
C SER A 92 -0.18 -11.06 13.97
N SER A 93 0.79 -11.98 14.12
CA SER A 93 1.78 -12.25 13.08
C SER A 93 1.11 -12.93 11.88
N PRO A 94 1.26 -12.38 10.66
CA PRO A 94 0.90 -13.10 9.44
C PRO A 94 1.64 -14.43 9.34
N LEU A 95 0.95 -15.50 8.97
CA LEU A 95 1.50 -16.86 8.91
C LEU A 95 1.79 -17.30 7.47
N ALA A 96 2.78 -18.17 7.32
CA ALA A 96 3.13 -18.79 6.05
C ALA A 96 1.92 -19.49 5.40
N GLY A 97 1.84 -19.41 4.07
CA GLY A 97 0.71 -19.89 3.27
C GLY A 97 -0.46 -18.90 3.18
N GLY A 98 -0.45 -17.82 3.97
CA GLY A 98 -1.40 -16.72 3.85
C GLY A 98 -1.05 -15.71 2.75
N PHE A 99 -1.90 -14.68 2.65
CA PHE A 99 -1.64 -13.50 1.84
C PHE A 99 -1.56 -12.28 2.75
N VAL A 100 -0.65 -11.35 2.43
CA VAL A 100 -0.49 -10.10 3.16
C VAL A 100 -0.34 -8.93 2.19
N ALA A 101 -0.70 -7.77 2.69
CA ALA A 101 -0.37 -6.49 2.09
C ALA A 101 0.56 -5.72 3.04
N SER A 102 1.64 -5.15 2.51
CA SER A 102 2.65 -4.43 3.28
C SER A 102 2.61 -2.95 2.95
N HIS A 103 2.68 -2.12 3.99
CA HIS A 103 2.67 -0.66 3.89
C HIS A 103 3.73 -0.08 4.80
N TYR A 104 4.35 1.00 4.36
CA TYR A 104 5.33 1.72 5.15
C TYR A 104 4.76 3.07 5.58
N VAL A 105 4.89 3.42 6.85
CA VAL A 105 4.41 4.68 7.43
C VAL A 105 5.53 5.30 8.25
N PHE A 106 5.78 6.60 8.09
CA PHE A 106 6.92 7.25 8.72
C PHE A 106 6.74 8.74 8.97
N PHE A 107 7.56 9.25 9.89
CA PHE A 107 7.63 10.66 10.27
C PHE A 107 9.10 11.06 10.52
N ASP A 108 9.67 11.88 9.66
CA ASP A 108 11.04 12.42 9.78
C ASP A 108 11.00 13.96 9.72
N PRO A 109 10.73 14.64 10.85
CA PRO A 109 10.48 16.08 10.87
C PRO A 109 11.73 16.95 10.73
N GLY A 110 12.95 16.39 10.74
CA GLY A 110 14.19 17.16 10.91
C GLY A 110 14.48 17.43 12.40
N PRO A 111 14.11 18.61 12.95
CA PRO A 111 14.10 18.84 14.41
C PRO A 111 13.11 17.93 15.15
N THR A 112 13.32 17.75 16.45
CA THR A 112 12.39 17.01 17.32
C THR A 112 11.00 17.65 17.30
N GLN A 113 9.98 16.89 16.90
CA GLN A 113 8.58 17.32 16.89
C GLN A 113 7.66 16.17 17.31
N ASP A 114 6.51 16.53 17.90
CA ASP A 114 5.46 15.60 18.28
C ASP A 114 4.37 15.57 17.19
N LEU A 115 3.84 14.40 16.85
CA LEU A 115 2.75 14.22 15.87
C LEU A 115 1.78 13.13 16.31
N VAL A 116 0.50 13.46 16.35
CA VAL A 116 -0.61 12.52 16.54
C VAL A 116 -1.44 12.46 15.26
N GLY A 117 -1.74 11.26 14.79
CA GLY A 117 -2.48 11.07 13.55
C GLY A 117 -3.01 9.66 13.38
N TYR A 118 -3.46 9.38 12.16
CA TYR A 118 -3.92 8.07 11.76
C TYR A 118 -3.69 7.81 10.27
N VAL A 119 -3.64 6.53 9.90
CA VAL A 119 -3.60 6.04 8.53
C VAL A 119 -4.67 4.96 8.36
N ASP A 120 -5.48 5.09 7.31
CA ASP A 120 -6.56 4.19 6.97
C ASP A 120 -6.17 3.27 5.82
N PHE A 121 -6.51 1.99 5.95
CA PHE A 121 -6.30 0.96 4.95
C PHE A 121 -7.64 0.42 4.43
N ASP A 122 -7.61 -0.25 3.27
CA ASP A 122 -8.80 -0.89 2.71
C ASP A 122 -9.12 -2.26 3.33
N SER A 123 -8.16 -2.84 4.06
CA SER A 123 -8.26 -4.13 4.75
C SER A 123 -7.86 -4.05 6.23
N ASP A 124 -8.25 -5.05 6.99
CA ASP A 124 -7.96 -5.15 8.42
C ASP A 124 -6.46 -5.31 8.64
N ILE A 125 -5.94 -4.71 9.71
CA ILE A 125 -4.52 -4.81 10.08
C ILE A 125 -4.30 -6.14 10.79
N PHE A 126 -3.42 -6.98 10.23
CA PHE A 126 -2.89 -8.15 10.94
C PHE A 126 -2.02 -7.71 12.11
N GLY A 127 -1.00 -6.91 11.81
CA GLY A 127 -0.03 -6.50 12.79
C GLY A 127 0.92 -5.42 12.30
N ILE A 128 1.72 -4.89 13.23
CA ILE A 128 2.59 -3.75 13.02
C ILE A 128 4.00 -4.12 13.49
N ALA A 129 4.99 -3.94 12.62
CA ALA A 129 6.40 -3.99 12.97
C ALA A 129 6.90 -2.58 13.28
N THR A 130 7.46 -2.42 14.48
CA THR A 130 7.93 -1.13 15.03
C THR A 130 9.39 -1.16 15.42
N LEU A 131 9.96 -2.33 15.70
CA LEU A 131 11.36 -2.46 16.06
C LEU A 131 12.23 -2.70 14.83
N THR A 132 13.46 -2.19 14.87
CA THR A 132 14.46 -2.34 13.80
C THR A 132 14.61 -3.79 13.33
N ALA A 133 14.67 -4.74 14.28
CA ALA A 133 14.86 -6.15 13.95
C ALA A 133 13.68 -6.73 13.15
N GLN A 134 12.44 -6.36 13.48
CA GLN A 134 11.23 -6.80 12.79
C GLN A 134 11.09 -6.11 11.42
N LEU A 135 11.44 -4.83 11.33
CA LEU A 135 11.51 -4.11 10.05
C LEU A 135 12.53 -4.76 9.12
N PHE A 136 13.75 -5.02 9.60
CA PHE A 136 14.77 -5.73 8.83
C PHE A 136 14.35 -7.14 8.43
N ALA A 137 13.79 -7.92 9.36
CA ALA A 137 13.33 -9.29 9.09
C ALA A 137 12.18 -9.37 8.07
N SER A 138 11.48 -8.27 7.82
CA SER A 138 10.40 -8.18 6.84
C SER A 138 10.81 -7.48 5.54
N ASP A 139 12.08 -7.07 5.37
CA ASP A 139 12.51 -6.36 4.16
C ASP A 139 12.45 -7.21 2.89
N TRP A 140 12.26 -8.53 2.99
CA TRP A 140 11.95 -9.36 1.82
C TRP A 140 10.55 -9.09 1.23
N LEU A 141 9.67 -8.41 1.97
CA LEU A 141 8.36 -7.90 1.51
C LEU A 141 8.44 -6.46 1.01
N ALA A 142 9.61 -5.82 1.12
CA ALA A 142 9.80 -4.43 0.76
C ALA A 142 9.67 -4.21 -0.75
N ARG A 143 9.25 -3.00 -1.14
CA ARG A 143 9.09 -2.62 -2.54
C ARG A 143 10.46 -2.51 -3.20
N SER A 144 10.65 -3.11 -4.38
CA SER A 144 11.97 -3.19 -5.03
C SER A 144 12.45 -1.87 -5.65
N ASP A 145 11.59 -0.87 -5.77
CA ASP A 145 11.87 0.47 -6.32
C ASP A 145 11.99 1.54 -5.21
N VAL A 146 12.08 1.12 -3.94
CA VAL A 146 12.35 1.98 -2.78
C VAL A 146 13.65 1.51 -2.13
N ASP A 147 14.51 2.47 -1.80
CA ASP A 147 15.80 2.22 -1.19
C ASP A 147 15.69 2.36 0.34
N TYR A 148 15.65 1.21 1.03
CA TYR A 148 15.50 1.15 2.48
C TYR A 148 16.88 1.26 3.15
N LEU A 149 17.26 2.48 3.49
CA LEU A 149 18.41 2.74 4.31
C LEU A 149 18.11 2.20 5.72
N ASN A 150 19.04 1.41 6.26
CA ASN A 150 18.88 0.69 7.52
C ASN A 150 19.74 1.32 8.63
N PRO A 151 19.44 2.56 9.10
CA PRO A 151 20.15 3.14 10.23
C PRO A 151 19.84 2.33 11.50
N SER A 152 20.73 2.39 12.48
CA SER A 152 20.54 1.72 13.78
C SER A 152 19.30 2.21 14.53
N LEU A 153 18.80 3.40 14.19
CA LEU A 153 17.61 4.03 14.79
C LEU A 153 16.36 3.88 13.91
N ARG A 154 16.30 2.92 12.98
CA ARG A 154 15.09 2.63 12.20
C ARG A 154 14.06 1.95 13.09
N GLY A 155 12.85 2.50 13.18
CA GLY A 155 11.79 1.95 14.02
C GLY A 155 11.18 3.02 14.90
N LEU A 156 10.59 2.61 16.02
CA LEU A 156 10.12 3.47 17.08
C LEU A 156 11.07 3.41 18.28
N GLU A 157 11.24 4.54 18.97
CA GLU A 157 11.99 4.60 20.21
C GLU A 157 11.11 4.14 21.39
N SER A 158 11.65 3.27 22.26
CA SER A 158 10.85 2.72 23.35
C SER A 158 10.47 3.80 24.37
N GLY A 159 9.18 3.93 24.66
CA GLY A 159 8.66 4.71 25.78
C GLY A 159 8.32 6.18 25.47
N GLN A 160 8.53 6.63 24.23
CA GLN A 160 8.10 7.96 23.76
C GLN A 160 7.05 7.84 22.66
N ASP A 161 7.24 6.87 21.76
CA ASP A 161 6.35 6.67 20.63
C ASP A 161 5.33 5.57 20.91
N SER A 162 4.15 5.73 20.33
CA SER A 162 3.07 4.76 20.42
C SER A 162 2.36 4.65 19.09
N VAL A 163 2.15 3.41 18.66
CA VAL A 163 1.26 3.08 17.56
C VAL A 163 0.36 1.94 17.98
N TRP A 164 -0.86 1.93 17.49
CA TRP A 164 -1.83 0.87 17.80
C TRP A 164 -2.88 0.74 16.70
N ILE A 165 -3.56 -0.40 16.68
CA ILE A 165 -4.73 -0.62 15.83
C ILE A 165 -5.92 0.03 16.54
N ASP A 166 -6.67 0.89 15.86
CA ASP A 166 -7.84 1.55 16.44
C ASP A 166 -8.85 0.49 16.95
N PRO A 167 -9.22 0.49 18.24
CA PRO A 167 -10.13 -0.50 18.81
C PRO A 167 -11.54 -0.46 18.21
N THR A 168 -11.89 0.62 17.52
CA THR A 168 -13.19 0.83 16.86
C THR A 168 -13.13 0.66 15.34
N ASN A 169 -11.93 0.57 14.76
CA ASN A 169 -11.70 0.39 13.34
C ASN A 169 -10.42 -0.42 13.10
N SER A 170 -10.56 -1.73 12.87
CA SER A 170 -9.43 -2.64 12.63
C SER A 170 -8.57 -2.28 11.39
N LYS A 171 -9.05 -1.37 10.54
CA LYS A 171 -8.36 -0.89 9.34
C LYS A 171 -7.61 0.42 9.54
N ARG A 172 -7.52 0.89 10.79
CA ARG A 172 -6.86 2.16 11.11
C ARG A 172 -5.66 1.94 12.01
N LEU A 173 -4.52 2.42 11.54
CA LEU A 173 -3.34 2.64 12.36
C LEU A 173 -3.51 4.00 13.05
N MET A 174 -3.36 4.02 14.37
CA MET A 174 -3.19 5.25 15.15
C MET A 174 -1.71 5.46 15.44
N VAL A 175 -1.26 6.71 15.40
CA VAL A 175 0.12 7.09 15.71
C VAL A 175 0.17 8.26 16.68
N ASP A 176 1.10 8.21 17.62
CA ASP A 176 1.50 9.27 18.55
C ASP A 176 3.03 9.19 18.66
N LEU A 177 3.73 10.07 17.95
CA LEU A 177 5.16 9.98 17.67
C LEU A 177 5.88 11.23 18.17
N ARG A 178 7.10 11.05 18.67
CA ARG A 178 8.04 12.12 19.00
C ARG A 178 9.37 11.85 18.30
N ALA A 179 9.42 12.22 17.02
CA ALA A 179 10.57 11.92 16.17
C ALA A 179 11.53 13.10 16.03
N SER A 180 12.79 12.78 15.75
CA SER A 180 13.76 13.66 15.06
C SER A 180 14.52 12.81 14.04
N THR A 181 15.32 13.41 13.18
CA THR A 181 16.12 12.64 12.21
C THR A 181 17.00 11.57 12.89
N PRO A 182 16.99 10.30 12.43
CA PRO A 182 16.53 9.83 11.10
C PRO A 182 15.03 9.57 10.94
N GLY A 183 14.20 9.87 11.94
CA GLY A 183 12.74 9.72 11.90
C GLY A 183 12.26 8.40 12.48
N ASP A 184 10.94 8.32 12.66
CA ASP A 184 10.25 7.14 13.14
C ASP A 184 9.60 6.38 11.99
N TYR A 185 9.71 5.06 12.02
CA TYR A 185 9.25 4.20 10.94
C TYR A 185 8.48 3.00 11.47
N VAL A 186 7.36 2.69 10.84
CA VAL A 186 6.60 1.46 11.07
C VAL A 186 6.22 0.80 9.77
N ARG A 187 6.15 -0.53 9.80
CA ARG A 187 5.59 -1.33 8.70
C ARG A 187 4.29 -1.95 9.17
N VAL A 188 3.24 -1.74 8.39
CA VAL A 188 1.89 -2.24 8.67
C VAL A 188 1.58 -3.37 7.72
N PHE A 189 1.12 -4.49 8.27
CA PHE A 189 0.67 -5.64 7.52
C PHE A 189 -0.84 -5.73 7.59
N THR A 190 -1.50 -5.70 6.43
CA THR A 190 -2.95 -5.85 6.32
C THR A 190 -3.31 -7.19 5.68
N GLU A 191 -4.57 -7.60 5.88
CA GLU A 191 -5.15 -8.74 5.19
C GLU A 191 -5.14 -8.57 3.67
N TYR A 192 -5.57 -9.62 2.95
CA TYR A 192 -5.79 -9.54 1.50
C TYR A 192 -6.59 -8.28 1.14
N SER A 193 -6.09 -7.51 0.18
CA SER A 193 -6.79 -6.33 -0.29
C SER A 193 -7.75 -6.65 -1.45
N PRO A 194 -9.03 -6.28 -1.30
CA PRO A 194 -10.00 -6.37 -2.37
C PRO A 194 -9.79 -5.30 -3.44
N ALA A 195 -9.33 -4.09 -3.08
CA ALA A 195 -8.99 -3.05 -4.06
C ALA A 195 -7.82 -3.49 -4.95
N ALA A 196 -7.02 -4.43 -4.45
CA ALA A 196 -5.88 -5.03 -5.10
C ALA A 196 -6.16 -6.28 -5.94
N ALA A 197 -7.41 -6.74 -5.97
CA ALA A 197 -7.75 -7.89 -6.78
C ALA A 197 -7.87 -7.45 -8.24
N VAL A 198 -6.99 -7.96 -9.12
CA VAL A 198 -7.12 -7.75 -10.57
C VAL A 198 -8.50 -8.27 -11.01
N PRO A 199 -9.37 -7.44 -11.61
CA PRO A 199 -10.66 -7.90 -12.12
C PRO A 199 -10.44 -9.05 -13.11
N LEU A 200 -11.16 -10.16 -12.94
CA LEU A 200 -11.13 -11.26 -13.91
C LEU A 200 -11.33 -10.66 -15.31
N PRO A 201 -10.45 -10.97 -16.29
CA PRO A 201 -10.60 -10.46 -17.63
C PRO A 201 -12.04 -10.74 -18.10
N ALA A 202 -12.73 -9.71 -18.59
CA ALA A 202 -14.09 -9.83 -19.12
C ALA A 202 -14.21 -10.91 -20.22
N GLY A 203 -13.08 -11.43 -20.71
CA GLY A 203 -12.97 -12.59 -21.57
C GLY A 203 -13.71 -13.84 -21.07
N LEU A 204 -13.76 -14.15 -19.77
CA LEU A 204 -14.47 -15.34 -19.29
C LEU A 204 -16.01 -15.23 -19.46
N PRO A 205 -16.66 -14.17 -18.98
CA PRO A 205 -18.07 -13.90 -19.28
C PRO A 205 -18.37 -13.77 -20.78
N LEU A 206 -17.49 -13.11 -21.54
CA LEU A 206 -17.63 -12.97 -23.00
C LEU A 206 -17.55 -14.32 -23.71
N MET A 207 -16.58 -15.16 -23.35
CA MET A 207 -16.41 -16.48 -23.95
C MET A 207 -17.60 -17.39 -23.60
N ALA A 208 -18.08 -17.35 -22.36
CA ALA A 208 -19.31 -18.03 -21.96
C ALA A 208 -20.53 -17.52 -22.76
N GLY A 209 -20.64 -16.20 -22.96
CA GLY A 209 -21.68 -15.59 -23.79
C GLY A 209 -21.62 -16.03 -25.25
N VAL A 210 -20.42 -16.12 -25.84
CA VAL A 210 -20.20 -16.59 -27.21
C VAL A 210 -20.60 -18.07 -27.35
N PHE A 211 -20.20 -18.93 -26.41
CA PHE A 211 -20.61 -20.34 -26.44
C PHE A 211 -22.11 -20.52 -26.26
N ALA A 212 -22.76 -19.73 -25.40
CA ALA A 212 -24.20 -19.73 -25.26
C ALA A 212 -24.92 -19.28 -26.55
N ALA A 213 -24.43 -18.22 -27.21
CA ALA A 213 -24.99 -17.72 -28.46
C ALA A 213 -24.82 -18.73 -29.61
N LEU A 214 -23.65 -19.36 -29.74
CA LEU A 214 -23.39 -20.41 -30.73
C LEU A 214 -24.27 -21.65 -30.49
N GLY A 215 -24.45 -22.05 -29.23
CA GLY A 215 -25.35 -23.14 -28.86
C GLY A 215 -26.81 -22.85 -29.22
N TRP A 216 -27.26 -21.61 -29.02
CA TRP A 216 -28.62 -21.18 -29.37
C TRP A 216 -28.84 -21.12 -30.89
N LEU A 217 -27.85 -20.62 -31.64
CA LEU A 217 -27.90 -20.60 -33.11
C LEU A 217 -27.95 -22.00 -33.72
N ARG A 218 -27.28 -22.99 -33.12
CA ARG A 218 -27.33 -24.39 -33.57
C ARG A 218 -28.71 -25.02 -33.37
N ARG A 219 -29.40 -24.70 -32.27
CA ARG A 219 -30.76 -25.22 -31.99
C ARG A 219 -31.85 -24.65 -32.91
N ARG A 220 -31.62 -23.51 -33.57
CA ARG A 220 -32.59 -22.92 -34.51
C ARG A 220 -32.51 -23.49 -35.93
N LYS A 221 -31.47 -24.25 -36.26
CA LYS A 221 -31.27 -24.86 -37.58
C LYS A 221 -31.61 -26.35 -37.64
N SER A 222 -31.98 -26.96 -36.51
CA SER A 222 -32.54 -28.31 -36.40
C SER A 222 -34.04 -28.21 -36.13
#